data_AF-A0A955Z6W8-F1
#
_entry.id   AF-A0A955Z6W8-F1
#
_cell.length_a   1.000
_cell.length_b   1.000
_cell.length_c   1.000
_cell.angle_alpha   90.00
_cell.angle_beta   90.00
_cell.angle_gamma   90.00
#
_symmetry.space_group_name_H-M   'P 1'
#
loop_
_entity.id
_entity.type
_entity.pdbx_description
1 polymer ?
#
loop_
_entity_poly.entity_id
_entity_poly.type
_entity_poly.pdbx_seq_one_letter_code
_entity_poly.pdbx_strand_id
1 'polypeptide(L)'
;MLHSELLAQIPLFDTLGPEDLDALSKSLTERKFEAGKTVFEMGDAGSSMYIVLSGAVQIFLPGPTPEDPRVVLKDVRTGEYFGELSLFDDKPRSASVEAAVDTILLELTREDFSDHLGRSKTAAMAILSEMAERLRETNAMLSQRAARDVVKEFEDNLTWGQRMADKVAELNGSWAFISALLILSVGWAAANKWVPFDEYPYQFYNLFLAVLVALQGPLIVMSQNRQSAKDRATAETDFRVNLKNEVGIETLLRELGAMRAETTKRLDVLERMGRAERVRHEIPAKKPGGPFTPS
;
A
#
# COMPACT_ATOMS: atom_id res chain seq x y z
N MET A 1 -9.30 2.85 -31.46
CA MET A 1 -7.90 2.40 -31.57
C MET A 1 -6.97 3.22 -30.66
N LEU A 2 -6.87 4.55 -30.81
CA LEU A 2 -6.00 5.35 -29.92
C LEU A 2 -6.42 5.34 -28.44
N HIS A 3 -7.72 5.44 -28.14
CA HIS A 3 -8.21 5.51 -26.75
C HIS A 3 -8.09 4.17 -25.99
N SER A 4 -8.32 3.05 -26.68
CA SER A 4 -8.18 1.70 -26.11
C SER A 4 -6.73 1.38 -25.72
N GLU A 5 -5.75 1.86 -26.49
CA GLU A 5 -4.32 1.71 -26.18
C GLU A 5 -3.89 2.53 -24.97
N LEU A 6 -4.48 3.72 -24.77
CA LEU A 6 -4.26 4.53 -23.58
C LEU A 6 -4.86 3.88 -22.34
N LEU A 7 -6.10 3.36 -22.43
CA LEU A 7 -6.73 2.63 -21.34
C LEU A 7 -5.90 1.40 -20.93
N ALA A 8 -5.37 0.64 -21.88
CA ALA A 8 -4.56 -0.55 -21.60
C ALA A 8 -3.26 -0.26 -20.83
N GLN A 9 -2.74 0.97 -20.88
CA GLN A 9 -1.54 1.38 -20.12
C GLN A 9 -1.86 1.80 -18.68
N ILE A 10 -3.13 2.03 -18.38
CA ILE A 10 -3.56 2.42 -17.05
C ILE A 10 -3.62 1.15 -16.20
N PRO A 11 -2.89 1.07 -15.08
CA PRO A 11 -2.85 -0.14 -14.27
C PRO A 11 -4.20 -0.52 -13.65
N LEU A 12 -5.17 0.40 -13.60
CA LEU A 12 -6.54 0.08 -13.23
C LEU A 12 -7.23 -0.79 -14.29
N PHE A 13 -6.88 -0.68 -15.56
CA PHE A 13 -7.57 -1.31 -16.69
C PHE A 13 -6.72 -2.35 -17.45
N ASP A 14 -5.47 -2.57 -17.05
CA ASP A 14 -4.53 -3.47 -17.75
C ASP A 14 -4.97 -4.95 -17.73
N THR A 15 -5.76 -5.35 -16.73
CA THR A 15 -6.35 -6.68 -16.60
C THR A 15 -7.63 -6.89 -17.42
N LEU A 16 -8.16 -5.83 -18.07
CA LEU A 16 -9.36 -5.93 -18.89
C LEU A 16 -9.08 -6.55 -20.25
N GLY A 17 -10.05 -7.33 -20.75
CA GLY A 17 -9.97 -7.91 -22.09
C GLY A 17 -10.04 -6.84 -23.19
N PRO A 18 -9.56 -7.13 -24.41
CA PRO A 18 -9.61 -6.18 -25.54
C PRO A 18 -11.03 -5.68 -25.87
N GLU A 19 -12.04 -6.55 -25.73
CA GLU A 19 -13.45 -6.19 -25.94
C GLU A 19 -13.97 -5.21 -24.88
N ASP A 20 -13.58 -5.44 -23.61
CA ASP A 20 -13.96 -4.58 -22.50
C ASP A 20 -13.31 -3.19 -22.64
N LEU A 21 -12.03 -3.15 -23.00
CA LEU A 21 -11.28 -1.92 -23.29
C LEU A 21 -11.87 -1.13 -24.46
N ASP A 22 -12.26 -1.81 -25.55
CA ASP A 22 -12.92 -1.14 -26.68
C ASP A 22 -14.28 -0.55 -26.28
N ALA A 23 -15.06 -1.28 -25.48
CA ALA A 23 -16.34 -0.81 -24.97
C ALA A 23 -16.20 0.41 -24.04
N LEU A 24 -15.26 0.38 -23.09
CA LEU A 24 -14.93 1.52 -22.23
C LEU A 24 -14.38 2.70 -23.02
N SER A 25 -13.59 2.46 -24.07
CA SER A 25 -13.03 3.54 -24.88
C SER A 25 -14.11 4.38 -25.60
N LYS A 26 -15.28 3.80 -25.84
CA LYS A 26 -16.43 4.45 -26.49
C LYS A 26 -17.24 5.33 -25.56
N SER A 27 -17.14 5.14 -24.23
CA SER A 27 -17.78 6.01 -23.25
C SER A 27 -16.92 7.20 -22.84
N LEU A 28 -15.64 7.24 -23.25
CA LEU A 28 -14.75 8.36 -22.96
C LEU A 28 -15.18 9.63 -23.71
N THR A 29 -15.24 10.74 -22.98
CA THR A 29 -15.58 12.06 -23.54
C THR A 29 -14.37 12.99 -23.48
N GLU A 30 -14.04 13.66 -24.59
CA GLU A 30 -12.96 14.65 -24.61
C GLU A 30 -13.36 15.96 -23.92
N ARG A 31 -12.47 16.46 -23.06
CA ARG A 31 -12.57 17.75 -22.38
C ARG A 31 -11.31 18.57 -22.65
N LYS A 32 -11.48 19.85 -23.00
CA LYS A 32 -10.38 20.77 -23.34
C LYS A 32 -10.25 21.84 -22.26
N PHE A 33 -9.03 22.09 -21.83
CA PHE A 33 -8.69 23.10 -20.83
C PHE A 33 -7.53 23.94 -21.35
N GLU A 34 -7.66 25.26 -21.24
CA GLU A 34 -6.57 26.21 -21.51
C GLU A 34 -5.57 26.20 -20.35
N ALA A 35 -4.32 26.58 -20.61
CA ALA A 35 -3.30 26.74 -19.57
C ALA A 35 -3.79 27.64 -18.42
N GLY A 36 -3.58 27.19 -17.18
CA GLY A 36 -4.01 27.85 -15.95
C GLY A 36 -5.49 27.63 -15.57
N LYS A 37 -6.27 26.85 -16.33
CA LYS A 37 -7.65 26.53 -15.97
C LYS A 37 -7.71 25.36 -14.98
N THR A 38 -8.47 25.55 -13.90
CA THR A 38 -8.81 24.50 -12.95
C THR A 38 -9.72 23.45 -13.60
N VAL A 39 -9.36 22.18 -13.43
CA VAL A 39 -10.19 21.03 -13.84
C VAL A 39 -11.23 20.73 -12.76
N PHE A 40 -10.82 20.68 -11.50
CA PHE A 40 -11.68 20.62 -10.31
C PHE A 40 -10.88 21.04 -9.06
N GLU A 41 -11.60 21.38 -7.99
CA GLU A 41 -11.02 21.78 -6.71
C GLU A 41 -11.14 20.69 -5.64
N MET A 42 -10.21 20.73 -4.68
CA MET A 42 -10.29 19.92 -3.47
C MET A 42 -11.61 20.22 -2.73
N GLY A 43 -12.34 19.18 -2.35
CA GLY A 43 -13.65 19.30 -1.69
C GLY A 43 -14.84 19.28 -2.65
N ASP A 44 -14.63 19.41 -3.96
CA ASP A 44 -15.71 19.23 -4.93
C ASP A 44 -16.28 17.82 -4.87
N ALA A 45 -17.58 17.69 -5.16
CA ALA A 45 -18.16 16.38 -5.44
C ALA A 45 -17.60 15.88 -6.78
N GLY A 46 -16.92 14.74 -6.76
CA GLY A 46 -16.31 14.15 -7.94
C GLY A 46 -16.88 12.78 -8.25
N SER A 47 -17.31 12.57 -9.50
CA SER A 47 -17.81 11.28 -9.99
C SER A 47 -17.11 10.80 -11.27
N SER A 48 -15.96 11.39 -11.63
CA SER A 48 -15.27 11.08 -12.88
C SER A 48 -13.76 11.00 -12.69
N MET A 49 -13.09 10.18 -13.49
CA MET A 49 -11.63 10.20 -13.64
C MET A 49 -11.23 10.78 -15.00
N TYR A 50 -9.97 11.20 -15.10
CA TYR A 50 -9.43 11.82 -16.31
C TYR A 50 -8.12 11.16 -16.73
N ILE A 51 -7.92 11.06 -18.04
CA ILE A 51 -6.70 10.57 -18.68
C ILE A 51 -6.16 11.70 -19.56
N VAL A 52 -4.87 12.00 -19.47
CA VAL A 52 -4.27 13.07 -20.28
C VAL A 52 -4.00 12.56 -21.68
N LEU A 53 -4.77 13.04 -22.66
CA LEU A 53 -4.59 12.71 -24.08
C LEU A 53 -3.48 13.56 -24.71
N SER A 54 -3.39 14.83 -24.33
CA SER A 54 -2.35 15.76 -24.78
C SER A 54 -2.20 16.89 -23.76
N GLY A 55 -0.99 17.38 -23.55
CA GLY A 55 -0.70 18.44 -22.58
C GLY A 55 -0.25 17.89 -21.22
N ALA A 56 -0.48 18.66 -20.16
CA ALA A 56 -0.09 18.31 -18.79
C ALA A 56 -0.94 19.08 -17.77
N VAL A 57 -1.23 18.42 -16.65
CA VAL A 57 -1.92 19.02 -15.50
C VAL A 57 -1.04 18.94 -14.25
N GLN A 58 -1.31 19.80 -13.28
CA GLN A 58 -0.65 19.81 -11.99
C GLN A 58 -1.67 19.53 -10.88
N ILE A 59 -1.41 18.50 -10.08
CA ILE A 59 -2.18 18.19 -8.87
C ILE A 59 -1.55 18.93 -7.69
N PHE A 60 -2.36 19.65 -6.91
CA PHE A 60 -1.90 20.41 -5.76
C PHE A 60 -2.89 20.41 -4.60
N LEU A 61 -2.37 20.65 -3.39
CA LEU A 61 -3.18 21.01 -2.23
C LEU A 61 -3.15 22.53 -2.06
N PRO A 62 -4.31 23.19 -1.87
CA PRO A 62 -4.34 24.60 -1.54
C PRO A 62 -3.68 24.86 -0.18
N GLY A 63 -3.12 26.06 -0.01
CA GLY A 63 -2.62 26.50 1.29
C GLY A 63 -3.76 26.65 2.31
N PRO A 64 -3.45 26.63 3.63
CA PRO A 64 -4.45 26.85 4.69
C PRO A 64 -5.22 28.16 4.53
N THR A 65 -4.55 29.18 4.00
CA THR A 65 -5.14 30.46 3.61
C THR A 65 -4.83 30.77 2.13
N PRO A 66 -5.58 31.67 1.46
CA PRO A 66 -5.32 32.06 0.07
C PRO A 66 -3.94 32.71 -0.17
N GLU A 67 -3.30 33.17 0.90
CA GLU A 67 -1.99 33.81 0.89
C GLU A 67 -0.85 32.79 1.03
N ASP A 68 -1.16 31.59 1.54
CA ASP A 68 -0.20 30.51 1.70
C ASP A 68 0.12 29.84 0.36
N PRO A 69 1.38 29.47 0.12
CA PRO A 69 1.76 28.81 -1.12
C PRO A 69 1.08 27.44 -1.25
N ARG A 70 0.58 27.13 -2.45
CA ARG A 70 0.07 25.80 -2.79
C ARG A 70 1.18 24.76 -2.74
N VAL A 71 0.84 23.55 -2.30
CA VAL A 71 1.76 22.40 -2.30
C VAL A 71 1.51 21.56 -3.55
N VAL A 72 2.45 21.59 -4.50
CA VAL A 72 2.39 20.75 -5.69
C VAL A 72 2.68 19.30 -5.28
N LEU A 73 1.74 18.40 -5.58
CA LEU A 73 1.87 16.97 -5.29
C LEU A 73 2.52 16.23 -6.45
N LYS A 74 2.05 16.48 -7.68
CA LYS A 74 2.49 15.76 -8.87
C LYS A 74 2.10 16.50 -10.15
N ASP A 75 3.01 16.50 -11.13
CA ASP A 75 2.67 16.82 -12.52
C ASP A 75 2.25 15.54 -13.27
N VAL A 76 1.15 15.60 -14.00
CA VAL A 76 0.56 14.47 -14.73
C VAL A 76 0.61 14.77 -16.22
N ARG A 77 1.27 13.90 -16.97
CA ARG A 77 1.58 14.07 -18.40
C ARG A 77 0.73 13.18 -19.28
N THR A 78 0.85 13.39 -20.59
CA THR A 78 0.20 12.56 -21.62
C THR A 78 0.42 11.07 -21.36
N GLY A 79 -0.67 10.29 -21.37
CA GLY A 79 -0.70 8.86 -21.04
C GLY A 79 -0.93 8.53 -19.57
N GLU A 80 -0.76 9.50 -18.66
CA GLU A 80 -1.09 9.34 -17.25
C GLU A 80 -2.55 9.74 -16.95
N TYR A 81 -3.02 9.39 -15.75
CA TYR A 81 -4.40 9.58 -15.31
C TYR A 81 -4.46 10.13 -13.88
N PHE A 82 -5.63 10.63 -13.50
CA PHE A 82 -5.90 11.13 -12.15
C PHE A 82 -7.40 11.13 -11.82
N GLY A 83 -7.74 11.20 -10.54
CA GLY A 83 -9.12 11.28 -10.07
C GLY A 83 -9.86 9.94 -10.09
N GLU A 84 -9.12 8.84 -10.17
CA GLU A 84 -9.61 7.45 -10.22
C GLU A 84 -10.42 7.04 -8.99
N LEU A 85 -10.11 7.59 -7.81
CA LEU A 85 -10.81 7.27 -6.57
C LEU A 85 -12.30 7.61 -6.63
N SER A 86 -12.65 8.69 -7.34
CA SER A 86 -14.04 9.13 -7.53
C SER A 86 -14.89 8.17 -8.36
N LEU A 87 -14.29 7.16 -9.02
CA LEU A 87 -15.05 6.08 -9.62
C LEU A 87 -15.54 5.04 -8.60
N PHE A 88 -14.90 4.94 -7.43
CA PHE A 88 -15.17 3.89 -6.46
C PHE A 88 -15.90 4.37 -5.21
N ASP A 89 -15.73 5.64 -4.83
CA ASP A 89 -16.37 6.19 -3.64
C ASP A 89 -17.01 7.57 -3.86
N ASP A 90 -17.97 7.91 -2.99
CA ASP A 90 -18.67 9.19 -2.96
C ASP A 90 -17.93 10.26 -2.14
N LYS A 91 -16.61 10.12 -1.97
CA LYS A 91 -15.85 11.09 -1.19
C LYS A 91 -15.55 12.35 -2.01
N PRO A 92 -15.45 13.53 -1.36
CA PRO A 92 -14.99 14.75 -2.01
C PRO A 92 -13.60 14.59 -2.63
N ARG A 93 -13.28 15.39 -3.65
CA ARG A 93 -11.94 15.42 -4.27
C ARG A 93 -10.86 15.67 -3.23
N SER A 94 -9.85 14.79 -3.19
CA SER A 94 -8.73 14.86 -2.21
C SER A 94 -7.69 15.93 -2.51
N ALA A 95 -7.69 16.50 -3.73
CA ALA A 95 -6.74 17.51 -4.19
C ALA A 95 -7.35 18.32 -5.34
N SER A 96 -6.79 19.49 -5.61
CA SER A 96 -7.15 20.33 -6.76
C SER A 96 -6.28 19.98 -7.96
N VAL A 97 -6.80 20.20 -9.17
CA VAL A 97 -6.07 19.97 -10.42
C VAL A 97 -6.23 21.16 -11.36
N GLU A 98 -5.12 21.62 -11.94
CA GLU A 98 -5.06 22.73 -12.88
C GLU A 98 -4.28 22.31 -14.14
N ALA A 99 -4.73 22.76 -15.31
CA ALA A 99 -4.01 22.57 -16.55
C ALA A 99 -2.72 23.41 -16.55
N ALA A 100 -1.56 22.76 -16.58
CA ALA A 100 -0.27 23.46 -16.61
C ALA A 100 0.03 24.07 -17.98
N VAL A 101 -0.50 23.44 -19.04
CA VAL A 101 -0.48 23.89 -20.44
C VAL A 101 -1.84 23.60 -21.06
N ASP A 102 -2.09 24.06 -22.29
CA ASP A 102 -3.28 23.68 -23.05
C ASP A 102 -3.39 22.14 -23.12
N THR A 103 -4.47 21.61 -22.57
CA THR A 103 -4.61 20.18 -22.25
C THR A 103 -5.92 19.62 -22.76
N ILE A 104 -5.85 18.41 -23.31
CA ILE A 104 -7.00 17.58 -23.68
C ILE A 104 -7.03 16.38 -22.76
N LEU A 105 -8.16 16.20 -22.08
CA LEU A 105 -8.42 15.10 -21.17
C LEU A 105 -9.50 14.19 -21.74
N LEU A 106 -9.39 12.89 -21.49
CA LEU A 106 -10.48 11.92 -21.67
C LEU A 106 -11.15 11.70 -20.32
N GLU A 107 -12.42 12.07 -20.22
CA GLU A 107 -13.26 11.89 -19.04
C GLU A 107 -13.96 10.53 -19.09
N LEU A 108 -13.85 9.77 -18.01
CA LEU A 108 -14.67 8.59 -17.74
C LEU A 108 -15.51 8.85 -16.49
N THR A 109 -16.83 8.80 -16.63
CA THR A 109 -17.74 8.98 -15.50
C THR A 109 -17.91 7.67 -14.72
N ARG A 110 -18.29 7.78 -13.45
CA ARG A 110 -18.65 6.64 -12.62
C ARG A 110 -19.85 5.89 -13.17
N GLU A 111 -20.81 6.61 -13.74
CA GLU A 111 -22.00 6.01 -14.35
C GLU A 111 -21.58 5.10 -15.52
N ASP A 112 -20.78 5.62 -16.46
CA ASP A 112 -20.27 4.84 -17.59
C ASP A 112 -19.43 3.64 -17.14
N PHE A 113 -18.58 3.84 -16.14
CA PHE A 113 -17.75 2.78 -15.57
C PHE A 113 -18.60 1.70 -14.90
N SER A 114 -19.54 2.08 -14.04
CA SER A 114 -20.45 1.17 -13.34
C SER A 114 -21.35 0.42 -14.31
N ASP A 115 -21.84 1.07 -15.35
CA ASP A 115 -22.62 0.45 -16.42
C ASP A 115 -21.82 -0.61 -17.16
N HIS A 116 -20.54 -0.33 -17.45
CA HIS A 116 -19.65 -1.29 -18.06
C HIS A 116 -19.40 -2.50 -17.14
N LEU A 117 -19.08 -2.27 -15.87
CA LEU A 117 -18.89 -3.35 -14.88
C LEU A 117 -20.15 -4.19 -14.68
N GLY A 118 -21.33 -3.58 -14.74
CA GLY A 118 -22.61 -4.28 -14.65
C GLY A 118 -22.88 -5.22 -15.83
N ARG A 119 -22.34 -4.89 -17.02
CA ARG A 119 -22.45 -5.70 -18.25
C ARG A 119 -21.39 -6.79 -18.31
N SER A 120 -20.16 -6.51 -17.86
CA SER A 120 -19.04 -7.44 -17.91
C SER A 120 -18.61 -7.89 -16.50
N LYS A 121 -19.07 -9.08 -16.11
CA LYS A 121 -18.65 -9.71 -14.85
C LYS A 121 -17.15 -10.00 -14.81
N THR A 122 -16.57 -10.31 -15.96
CA THR A 122 -15.13 -10.57 -16.11
C THR A 122 -14.36 -9.29 -15.80
N ALA A 123 -14.78 -8.15 -16.36
CA ALA A 123 -14.19 -6.85 -16.05
C ALA A 123 -14.29 -6.53 -14.55
N ALA A 124 -15.47 -6.68 -13.94
CA ALA A 124 -15.64 -6.41 -12.51
C ALA A 124 -14.70 -7.26 -11.63
N MET A 125 -14.57 -8.55 -11.92
CA MET A 125 -13.66 -9.43 -11.19
C MET A 125 -12.18 -9.09 -11.40
N ALA A 126 -11.81 -8.67 -12.61
CA ALA A 126 -10.45 -8.25 -12.95
C ALA A 126 -10.04 -7.01 -12.14
N ILE A 127 -10.87 -5.96 -12.17
CA ILE A 127 -10.68 -4.74 -11.38
C ILE A 127 -10.57 -5.04 -9.88
N LEU A 128 -11.47 -5.87 -9.34
CA LEU A 128 -11.45 -6.23 -7.92
C LEU A 128 -10.17 -6.96 -7.51
N SER A 129 -9.66 -7.82 -8.38
CA SER A 129 -8.43 -8.58 -8.13
C SER A 129 -7.21 -7.65 -8.12
N GLU A 130 -7.16 -6.70 -9.05
CA GLU A 130 -6.09 -5.69 -9.14
C GLU A 130 -6.09 -4.75 -7.93
N MET A 131 -7.26 -4.25 -7.52
CA MET A 131 -7.39 -3.44 -6.31
C MET A 131 -6.94 -4.19 -5.05
N ALA A 132 -7.28 -5.48 -4.95
CA ALA A 132 -6.88 -6.32 -3.83
C ALA A 132 -5.36 -6.54 -3.79
N GLU A 133 -4.72 -6.73 -4.95
CA GLU A 133 -3.26 -6.88 -5.03
C GLU A 133 -2.55 -5.58 -4.63
N ARG A 134 -2.96 -4.44 -5.19
CA ARG A 134 -2.41 -3.12 -4.82
C ARG A 134 -2.56 -2.82 -3.33
N LEU A 135 -3.68 -3.19 -2.73
CA LEU A 135 -3.91 -3.02 -1.30
C LEU A 135 -2.94 -3.89 -0.48
N ARG A 136 -2.69 -5.13 -0.91
CA ARG A 136 -1.70 -6.03 -0.27
C ARG A 136 -0.29 -5.44 -0.34
N GLU A 137 0.13 -4.99 -1.52
CA GLU A 137 1.45 -4.40 -1.72
C GLU A 137 1.64 -3.14 -0.88
N THR A 138 0.65 -2.24 -0.90
CA THR A 138 0.70 -0.99 -0.13
C THR A 138 0.75 -1.26 1.37
N ASN A 139 -0.08 -2.18 1.86
CA ASN A 139 -0.06 -2.57 3.28
C ASN A 139 1.27 -3.19 3.68
N ALA A 140 1.87 -4.05 2.85
CA ALA A 140 3.18 -4.64 3.12
C ALA A 140 4.29 -3.58 3.21
N MET A 141 4.27 -2.57 2.33
CA MET A 141 5.21 -1.44 2.39
C MET A 141 5.02 -0.60 3.66
N LEU A 142 3.77 -0.36 4.07
CA LEU A 142 3.47 0.37 5.31
C LEU A 142 3.91 -0.42 6.54
N SER A 143 3.76 -1.75 6.56
CA SER A 143 4.31 -2.61 7.63
C SER A 143 5.81 -2.41 7.79
N GLN A 144 6.55 -2.45 6.68
CA GLN A 144 8.00 -2.34 6.70
C GLN A 144 8.46 -0.97 7.21
N ARG A 145 7.74 0.10 6.87
CA ARG A 145 8.02 1.45 7.39
C ARG A 145 7.76 1.53 8.89
N ALA A 146 6.62 1.02 9.36
CA ALA A 146 6.29 1.02 10.78
C ALA A 146 7.34 0.29 11.63
N ALA A 147 7.82 -0.87 11.17
CA ALA A 147 8.90 -1.60 11.84
C ALA A 147 10.22 -0.81 11.90
N ARG A 148 10.58 -0.12 10.81
CA ARG A 148 11.78 0.74 10.76
C ARG A 148 11.68 1.95 11.68
N ASP A 149 10.49 2.57 11.75
CA ASP A 149 10.27 3.75 12.60
C ASP A 149 10.41 3.40 14.08
N VAL A 150 9.89 2.24 14.51
CA VAL A 150 10.09 1.71 15.86
C VAL A 150 11.57 1.52 16.15
N VAL A 151 12.31 0.86 15.25
CA VAL A 151 13.77 0.67 15.40
C VAL A 151 14.51 2.00 15.55
N LYS A 152 14.16 3.00 14.74
CA LYS A 152 14.79 4.31 14.77
C LYS A 152 14.49 5.07 16.06
N GLU A 153 13.26 4.99 16.56
CA GLU A 153 12.87 5.59 17.84
C GLU A 153 13.67 5.00 19.01
N PHE A 154 13.93 3.69 19.00
CA PHE A 154 14.80 3.06 19.99
C PHE A 154 16.25 3.57 19.93
N GLU A 155 16.78 3.85 18.73
CA GLU A 155 18.15 4.36 18.52
C GLU A 155 18.30 5.84 18.92
N ASP A 156 17.31 6.65 18.59
CA ASP A 156 17.29 8.08 18.91
C ASP A 156 17.17 8.32 20.42
N ASN A 157 16.48 7.42 21.14
CA ASN A 157 16.32 7.48 22.60
C ASN A 157 17.50 6.85 23.40
N LEU A 158 18.59 6.47 22.74
CA LEU A 158 19.76 5.90 23.44
C LEU A 158 20.50 6.96 24.25
N THR A 159 20.67 6.68 25.53
CA THR A 159 21.58 7.45 26.40
C THR A 159 23.04 7.26 25.97
N TRP A 160 23.89 8.21 26.33
CA TRP A 160 25.34 8.13 26.05
C TRP A 160 25.97 6.84 26.60
N GLY A 161 25.63 6.44 27.83
CA GLY A 161 26.16 5.23 28.45
C GLY A 161 25.73 3.96 27.72
N GLN A 162 24.50 3.92 27.20
CA GLN A 162 24.00 2.82 26.39
C GLN A 162 24.74 2.73 25.05
N ARG A 163 24.98 3.85 24.37
CA ARG A 163 25.77 3.88 23.11
C ARG A 163 27.19 3.35 23.32
N MET A 164 27.81 3.72 24.44
CA MET A 164 29.13 3.21 24.81
C MET A 164 29.10 1.71 25.12
N ALA A 165 28.08 1.23 25.82
CA ALA A 165 27.93 -0.19 26.12
C ALA A 165 27.84 -1.06 24.85
N ASP A 166 27.12 -0.61 23.82
CA ASP A 166 27.03 -1.35 22.54
C ASP A 166 28.35 -1.36 21.79
N LYS A 167 29.05 -0.22 21.72
CA LYS A 167 30.38 -0.18 21.10
C LYS A 167 31.36 -1.09 21.83
N VAL A 168 31.31 -1.15 23.16
CA VAL A 168 32.15 -2.05 23.96
C VAL A 168 31.76 -3.51 23.71
N ALA A 169 30.48 -3.83 23.62
CA ALA A 169 30.00 -5.19 23.32
C ALA A 169 30.44 -5.64 21.91
N GLU A 170 30.32 -4.77 20.90
CA GLU A 170 30.77 -5.02 19.52
C GLU A 170 32.28 -5.27 19.45
N LEU A 171 33.08 -4.47 20.16
CA LEU A 171 34.53 -4.64 20.25
C LEU A 171 34.91 -5.97 20.91
N ASN A 172 34.23 -6.37 22.00
CA ASN A 172 34.48 -7.65 22.68
C ASN A 172 34.14 -8.87 21.82
N GLY A 173 33.31 -8.72 20.78
CA GLY A 173 32.96 -9.80 19.84
C GLY A 173 33.93 -10.00 18.67
N SER A 174 35.00 -9.19 18.57
CA SER A 174 35.89 -9.18 17.41
C SER A 174 37.19 -9.97 17.61
N TRP A 175 37.60 -10.71 16.57
CA TRP A 175 38.92 -11.38 16.51
C TRP A 175 40.09 -10.40 16.59
N ALA A 176 39.90 -9.15 16.15
CA ALA A 176 40.92 -8.11 16.25
C ALA A 176 41.19 -7.71 17.71
N PHE A 177 40.16 -7.72 18.57
CA PHE A 177 40.28 -7.41 19.99
C PHE A 177 41.07 -8.49 20.75
N ILE A 178 40.76 -9.77 20.47
CA ILE A 178 41.51 -10.91 21.03
C ILE A 178 42.99 -10.81 20.65
N SER A 179 43.26 -10.52 19.37
CA SER A 179 44.64 -10.37 18.86
C SER A 179 45.36 -9.17 19.52
N ALA A 180 44.66 -8.05 19.71
CA ALA A 180 45.19 -6.87 20.37
C ALA A 180 45.54 -7.13 21.85
N LEU A 181 44.70 -7.87 22.59
CA LEU A 181 44.99 -8.26 23.98
C LEU A 181 46.20 -9.20 24.07
N LEU A 182 46.37 -10.12 23.13
CA LEU A 182 47.55 -10.99 23.07
C LEU A 182 48.82 -10.18 22.79
N ILE A 183 48.78 -9.25 21.83
CA ILE A 183 49.90 -8.36 21.52
C ILE A 183 50.23 -7.48 22.73
N LEU A 184 49.22 -6.92 23.40
CA LEU A 184 49.39 -6.13 24.63
C LEU A 184 50.04 -6.97 25.73
N SER A 185 49.63 -8.23 25.90
CA SER A 185 50.20 -9.16 26.88
C SER A 185 51.70 -9.37 26.65
N VAL A 186 52.08 -9.65 25.39
CA VAL A 186 53.49 -9.83 25.02
C VAL A 186 54.28 -8.53 25.16
N GLY A 187 53.68 -7.41 24.75
CA GLY A 187 54.27 -6.07 24.87
C GLY A 187 54.53 -5.67 26.32
N TRP A 188 53.59 -5.95 27.23
CA TRP A 188 53.75 -5.68 28.67
C TRP A 188 54.92 -6.47 29.25
N ALA A 189 55.00 -7.77 28.96
CA ALA A 189 56.11 -8.61 29.40
C ALA A 189 57.46 -8.15 28.84
N ALA A 190 57.50 -7.71 27.57
CA ALA A 190 58.71 -7.20 26.93
C ALA A 190 59.17 -5.86 27.52
N ALA A 191 58.24 -4.93 27.75
CA ALA A 191 58.52 -3.62 28.35
C ALA A 191 59.06 -3.78 29.78
N ASN A 192 58.46 -4.70 30.55
CA ASN A 192 58.90 -4.98 31.91
C ASN A 192 60.32 -5.54 32.00
N LYS A 193 60.80 -6.22 30.95
CA LYS A 193 62.18 -6.69 30.86
C LYS A 193 63.19 -5.55 30.75
N TRP A 194 62.80 -4.42 30.17
CA TRP A 194 63.67 -3.26 29.94
C TRP A 194 63.59 -2.27 31.09
N VAL A 195 62.39 -2.08 31.63
CA VAL A 195 62.12 -1.26 32.81
C VAL A 195 61.29 -2.11 33.77
N PRO A 196 61.85 -2.61 34.89
CA PRO A 196 61.14 -3.50 35.80
C PRO A 196 60.17 -2.70 36.68
N PHE A 197 59.00 -2.37 36.13
CA PHE A 197 57.94 -1.62 36.83
C PHE A 197 56.84 -2.54 37.40
N ASP A 198 56.75 -3.78 36.94
CA ASP A 198 55.76 -4.80 37.34
C ASP A 198 56.39 -6.20 37.27
N GLU A 199 57.31 -6.53 38.18
CA GLU A 199 58.03 -7.81 38.17
C GLU A 199 57.10 -9.03 38.23
N TYR A 200 57.54 -10.14 37.62
CA TYR A 200 56.79 -11.41 37.66
C TYR A 200 56.50 -11.77 39.12
N PRO A 201 55.23 -11.91 39.54
CA PRO A 201 54.08 -12.39 38.76
C PRO A 201 53.10 -11.34 38.13
N TYR A 202 53.54 -10.12 37.84
CA TYR A 202 52.78 -9.06 37.14
C TYR A 202 51.47 -8.64 37.84
N GLN A 203 51.57 -8.07 39.04
CA GLN A 203 50.39 -7.68 39.83
C GLN A 203 49.57 -6.56 39.17
N PHE A 204 50.22 -5.57 38.56
CA PHE A 204 49.51 -4.46 37.91
C PHE A 204 48.79 -4.91 36.65
N TYR A 205 49.41 -5.78 35.84
CA TYR A 205 48.76 -6.35 34.66
C TYR A 205 47.54 -7.20 35.02
N ASN A 206 47.68 -8.05 36.05
CA ASN A 206 46.59 -8.89 36.51
C ASN A 206 45.41 -8.05 37.04
N LEU A 207 45.69 -6.96 37.75
CA LEU A 207 44.66 -6.00 38.18
C LEU A 207 43.96 -5.36 36.97
N PHE A 208 44.71 -4.96 35.95
CA PHE A 208 44.16 -4.39 34.72
C PHE A 208 43.20 -5.36 34.02
N LEU A 209 43.63 -6.62 33.83
CA LEU A 209 42.78 -7.65 33.23
C LEU A 209 41.53 -7.95 34.08
N ALA A 210 41.67 -8.00 35.40
CA ALA A 210 40.55 -8.24 36.30
C ALA A 210 39.49 -7.13 36.22
N VAL A 211 39.91 -5.87 36.14
CA VAL A 211 38.99 -4.73 35.96
C VAL A 211 38.29 -4.79 34.60
N LEU A 212 39.01 -5.13 33.53
CA LEU A 212 38.41 -5.31 32.20
C LEU A 212 37.33 -6.39 32.21
N VAL A 213 37.63 -7.57 32.75
CA VAL A 213 36.69 -8.71 32.82
C VAL A 213 35.49 -8.37 33.71
N ALA A 214 35.71 -7.71 34.84
CA ALA A 214 34.63 -7.32 35.75
C ALA A 214 33.63 -6.33 35.09
N LEU A 215 34.11 -5.46 34.21
CA LEU A 215 33.26 -4.49 33.50
C LEU A 215 32.52 -5.11 32.30
N GLN A 216 33.09 -6.15 31.68
CA GLN A 216 32.51 -6.79 30.48
C GLN A 216 31.14 -7.44 30.77
N GLY A 217 30.99 -8.15 31.89
CA GLY A 217 29.74 -8.87 32.21
C GLY A 217 28.48 -7.98 32.19
N PRO A 218 28.43 -6.89 32.99
CA PRO A 218 27.29 -5.97 33.00
C PRO A 218 27.03 -5.29 31.64
N LEU A 219 28.08 -4.93 30.90
CA LEU A 219 27.94 -4.28 29.58
C LEU A 219 27.35 -5.24 28.54
N ILE A 220 27.78 -6.51 28.53
CA ILE A 220 27.22 -7.55 27.67
C ILE A 220 25.73 -7.75 27.99
N VAL A 221 25.38 -7.89 29.27
CA VAL A 221 23.97 -8.08 29.69
C VAL A 221 23.12 -6.85 29.34
N MET A 222 23.65 -5.63 29.51
CA MET A 222 22.94 -4.40 29.11
C MET A 222 22.71 -4.33 27.59
N SER A 223 23.70 -4.70 26.78
CA SER A 223 23.56 -4.73 25.32
C SER A 223 22.57 -5.81 24.87
N GLN A 224 22.62 -7.01 25.47
CA GLN A 224 21.69 -8.11 25.19
C GLN A 224 20.24 -7.79 25.57
N ASN A 225 20.01 -7.27 26.79
CA ASN A 225 18.67 -6.87 27.24
C ASN A 225 18.06 -5.82 26.31
N ARG A 226 18.89 -4.91 25.79
CA ARG A 226 18.46 -3.89 24.84
C ARG A 226 18.16 -4.47 23.46
N GLN A 227 19.02 -5.31 22.92
CA GLN A 227 18.80 -5.98 21.64
C GLN A 227 17.50 -6.81 21.69
N SER A 228 17.29 -7.56 22.78
CA SER A 228 16.06 -8.32 23.00
C SER A 228 14.80 -7.44 23.06
N ALA A 229 14.88 -6.27 23.70
CA ALA A 229 13.76 -5.32 23.72
C ALA A 229 13.42 -4.77 22.32
N LYS A 230 14.45 -4.42 21.54
CA LYS A 230 14.30 -3.97 20.14
C LYS A 230 13.68 -5.06 19.26
N ASP A 231 14.18 -6.29 19.36
CA ASP A 231 13.67 -7.43 18.60
C ASP A 231 12.21 -7.73 18.97
N ARG A 232 11.86 -7.66 20.25
CA ARG A 232 10.48 -7.85 20.72
C ARG A 232 9.52 -6.78 20.20
N ALA A 233 9.91 -5.52 20.23
CA ALA A 233 9.08 -4.42 19.74
C ALA A 233 8.86 -4.48 18.22
N THR A 234 9.92 -4.86 17.48
CA THR A 234 9.84 -5.09 16.04
C THR A 234 8.88 -6.25 15.72
N ALA A 235 9.03 -7.38 16.40
CA ALA A 235 8.17 -8.54 16.22
C ALA A 235 6.69 -8.27 16.56
N GLU A 236 6.41 -7.50 17.61
CA GLU A 236 5.04 -7.11 17.95
C GLU A 236 4.41 -6.22 16.87
N THR A 237 5.19 -5.28 16.33
CA THR A 237 4.75 -4.39 15.24
C THR A 237 4.45 -5.20 13.98
N ASP A 238 5.37 -6.06 13.56
CA ASP A 238 5.20 -6.94 12.40
C ASP A 238 3.98 -7.86 12.56
N PHE A 239 3.81 -8.46 13.75
CA PHE A 239 2.66 -9.30 14.06
C PHE A 239 1.35 -8.52 13.95
N ARG A 240 1.28 -7.32 14.51
CA ARG A 240 0.06 -6.49 14.51
C ARG A 240 -0.34 -6.09 13.10
N VAL A 241 0.63 -5.72 12.25
CA VAL A 241 0.30 -5.33 10.87
C VAL A 241 -0.08 -6.56 10.04
N ASN A 242 0.62 -7.69 10.18
CA ASN A 242 0.24 -8.94 9.51
C ASN A 242 -1.16 -9.41 9.92
N LEU A 243 -1.50 -9.36 11.20
CA LEU A 243 -2.85 -9.70 11.68
C LEU A 243 -3.91 -8.77 11.08
N LYS A 244 -3.64 -7.46 11.02
CA LYS A 244 -4.56 -6.48 10.41
C LYS A 244 -4.76 -6.76 8.92
N ASN A 245 -3.70 -7.13 8.21
CA ASN A 245 -3.74 -7.49 6.80
C ASN A 245 -4.56 -8.77 6.59
N GLU A 246 -4.32 -9.81 7.39
CA GLU A 246 -5.05 -11.08 7.32
C GLU A 246 -6.56 -10.87 7.56
N VAL A 247 -6.93 -10.13 8.61
CA VAL A 247 -8.33 -9.80 8.92
C VAL A 247 -8.96 -8.95 7.81
N GLY A 248 -8.22 -7.99 7.26
CA GLY A 248 -8.67 -7.18 6.13
C GLY A 248 -8.97 -8.03 4.89
N ILE A 249 -8.07 -8.96 4.56
CA ILE A 249 -8.24 -9.88 3.42
C ILE A 249 -9.42 -10.82 3.65
N GLU A 250 -9.53 -11.41 4.83
CA GLU A 250 -10.64 -12.31 5.15
C GLU A 250 -11.99 -11.60 5.00
N THR A 251 -12.06 -10.34 5.43
CA THR A 251 -13.26 -9.51 5.27
C THR A 251 -13.58 -9.26 3.80
N LEU A 252 -12.59 -8.85 2.99
CA LEU A 252 -12.76 -8.64 1.55
C LEU A 252 -13.18 -9.92 0.81
N LEU A 253 -12.57 -11.07 1.13
CA LEU A 253 -12.92 -12.35 0.53
C LEU A 253 -14.34 -12.79 0.91
N ARG A 254 -14.76 -12.53 2.15
CA ARG A 254 -16.15 -12.79 2.60
C ARG A 254 -17.14 -11.91 1.86
N GLU A 255 -16.88 -10.61 1.71
CA GLU A 255 -17.74 -9.70 0.95
C GLU A 255 -17.83 -10.08 -0.53
N LEU A 256 -16.69 -10.42 -1.14
CA LEU A 256 -16.64 -10.92 -2.51
C LEU A 256 -17.45 -12.22 -2.68
N GLY A 257 -17.33 -13.15 -1.72
CA GLY A 257 -18.12 -14.38 -1.68
C GLY A 257 -19.63 -14.11 -1.55
N ALA A 258 -20.01 -13.17 -0.69
CA ALA A 258 -21.40 -12.76 -0.52
C ALA A 258 -21.97 -12.13 -1.80
N MET A 259 -21.21 -11.25 -2.45
CA MET A 259 -21.58 -10.63 -3.73
C MET A 259 -21.77 -11.68 -4.83
N ARG A 260 -20.88 -12.69 -4.91
CA ARG A 260 -21.03 -13.83 -5.83
C ARG A 260 -22.30 -14.62 -5.56
N ALA A 261 -22.58 -14.94 -4.29
CA ALA A 261 -23.78 -15.69 -3.91
C ALA A 261 -25.07 -14.92 -4.25
N GLU A 262 -25.10 -13.62 -4.00
CA GLU A 262 -26.24 -12.76 -4.35
C GLU A 262 -26.45 -12.70 -5.87
N THR A 263 -25.37 -12.54 -6.63
CA THR A 263 -25.42 -12.51 -8.11
C THR A 263 -25.97 -13.82 -8.66
N THR A 264 -25.51 -14.97 -8.14
CA THR A 264 -26.03 -16.29 -8.54
C THR A 264 -27.50 -16.42 -8.21
N LYS A 265 -27.93 -15.98 -7.03
CA LYS A 265 -29.34 -16.02 -6.62
C LYS A 265 -30.22 -15.17 -7.54
N ARG A 266 -29.76 -13.98 -7.95
CA ARG A 266 -30.47 -13.12 -8.90
C ARG A 266 -30.60 -13.79 -10.27
N LEU A 267 -29.55 -14.46 -10.77
CA LEU A 267 -29.63 -15.25 -12.00
C LEU A 267 -30.65 -16.39 -11.90
N ASP A 268 -30.66 -17.11 -10.77
CA ASP A 268 -31.58 -18.23 -10.55
C ASP A 268 -33.04 -17.76 -10.54
N VAL A 269 -33.32 -16.57 -9.98
CA VAL A 269 -34.65 -15.95 -10.03
C VAL A 269 -35.03 -15.55 -11.46
N LEU A 270 -34.14 -14.92 -12.21
CA LEU A 270 -34.38 -14.53 -13.60
C LEU A 270 -34.64 -15.75 -14.50
N GLU A 271 -33.87 -16.83 -14.34
CA GLU A 271 -34.11 -18.08 -15.07
C GLU A 271 -35.48 -18.69 -14.76
N ARG A 272 -35.88 -18.68 -13.48
CA ARG A 272 -37.22 -19.17 -13.06
C ARG A 272 -38.34 -18.29 -13.63
N MET A 273 -38.18 -16.98 -13.63
CA MET A 273 -39.15 -16.05 -14.21
C MET A 273 -39.27 -16.27 -15.73
N GLY A 274 -38.17 -16.35 -16.46
CA GLY A 274 -38.17 -16.62 -17.91
C GLY A 274 -38.69 -18.02 -18.27
N ARG A 275 -38.58 -19.00 -17.36
CA ARG A 275 -39.18 -20.34 -17.55
C ARG A 275 -40.70 -20.31 -17.29
N ALA A 276 -41.15 -19.59 -16.27
CA ALA A 276 -42.58 -19.43 -15.98
C ALA A 276 -43.33 -18.64 -17.06
N GLU A 277 -42.65 -17.68 -17.70
CA GLU A 277 -43.22 -16.89 -18.80
C GLU A 277 -43.37 -17.71 -20.10
N ARG A 278 -42.41 -18.60 -20.40
CA ARG A 278 -42.50 -19.57 -21.50
C ARG A 278 -43.66 -20.55 -21.33
N VAL A 279 -43.81 -21.12 -20.13
CA VAL A 279 -44.93 -22.03 -19.82
C VAL A 279 -46.28 -21.31 -19.95
N ARG A 280 -46.35 -20.01 -19.63
CA ARG A 280 -47.59 -19.22 -19.77
C ARG A 280 -47.98 -18.97 -21.23
N HIS A 281 -47.01 -18.89 -22.15
CA HIS A 281 -47.27 -18.77 -23.59
C HIS A 281 -47.65 -20.10 -24.25
N GLU A 282 -47.27 -21.25 -23.68
CA GLU A 282 -47.58 -22.57 -24.23
C GLU A 282 -48.94 -23.14 -23.80
N ILE A 283 -49.63 -22.54 -22.82
CA ILE A 283 -50.96 -22.98 -22.38
C ILE A 283 -52.05 -22.29 -23.24
N PRO A 284 -52.75 -23.01 -24.14
CA PRO A 284 -53.82 -22.41 -24.93
C PRO A 284 -54.99 -22.02 -24.02
N ALA A 285 -55.46 -20.77 -24.17
CA ALA A 285 -56.60 -20.25 -23.43
C ALA A 285 -57.83 -21.16 -23.60
N LYS A 286 -58.31 -21.75 -22.50
CA LYS A 286 -59.55 -22.53 -22.47
C LYS A 286 -60.71 -21.61 -22.86
N LYS A 287 -61.29 -21.82 -24.05
CA LYS A 287 -62.43 -21.03 -24.54
C LYS A 287 -63.58 -21.09 -23.52
N PRO A 288 -64.21 -19.94 -23.17
CA PRO A 288 -65.34 -19.93 -22.25
C PRO A 288 -66.50 -20.72 -22.87
N GLY A 289 -67.15 -21.54 -22.03
CA GLY A 289 -68.21 -22.47 -22.42
C GLY A 289 -69.32 -21.82 -23.25
N GLY A 290 -69.68 -22.47 -24.36
CA GLY A 290 -70.81 -22.09 -25.18
C GLY A 290 -72.15 -22.21 -24.44
N PRO A 291 -73.21 -21.55 -24.94
CA PRO A 291 -74.46 -21.41 -24.21
C PRO A 291 -75.16 -22.76 -23.99
N PHE A 292 -75.65 -22.94 -22.77
CA PHE A 292 -76.46 -24.07 -22.34
C PHE A 292 -77.85 -23.95 -23.00
N THR A 293 -78.16 -24.83 -23.96
CA THR A 293 -79.51 -24.98 -24.50
C THR A 293 -80.26 -26.05 -23.71
N PRO A 294 -81.41 -25.76 -23.08
CA PRO A 294 -82.23 -26.77 -22.44
C PRO A 294 -83.08 -27.51 -23.47
N SER A 295 -83.19 -28.82 -23.34
CA SER A 295 -84.19 -29.67 -24.00
C SER A 295 -84.83 -30.54 -22.93
#